data_AF-A0A7J4V410-F1
#
_entry.id   AF-A0A7J4V410-F1
#
_cell.length_a   1.000
_cell.length_b   1.000
_cell.length_c   1.000
_cell.angle_alpha   90.00
_cell.angle_beta   90.00
_cell.angle_gamma   90.00
#
_symmetry.space_group_name_H-M   'P 1'
#
loop_
_entity.id
_entity.type
_entity.pdbx_description
1 polymer ?
#
loop_
_entity_poly.entity_id
_entity_poly.type
_entity_poly.pdbx_seq_one_letter_code
_entity_poly.pdbx_strand_id
1 'polypeptide(L)'
;MTQIGQNVRDDRVTIKIDRALGVVIESRLRAHPEWGINSISEFIRRAIDRELEYRSQMSEKKVLGLEITPAGSPAGNRGTGP
;
A
#
# COMPACT_ATOMS: atom_id res chain seq x y z
N MET A 1 -1.01 -43.89 4.42
CA MET A 1 -1.01 -42.63 5.19
C MET A 1 0.38 -42.03 5.07
N THR A 2 0.57 -41.11 4.12
CA THR A 2 1.90 -40.53 3.86
C THR A 2 2.06 -39.29 4.73
N GLN A 3 2.95 -39.36 5.72
CA GLN A 3 3.37 -38.18 6.49
C GLN A 3 4.15 -37.25 5.54
N ILE A 4 3.55 -36.10 5.21
CA ILE A 4 4.26 -35.01 4.54
C ILE A 4 5.13 -34.35 5.61
N GLY A 5 6.41 -34.70 5.65
CA GLY A 5 7.39 -34.01 6.46
C GLY A 5 7.43 -32.55 6.04
N GLN A 6 6.90 -31.65 6.88
CA GLN A 6 7.13 -30.23 6.74
C GLN A 6 8.64 -29.98 6.92
N ASN A 7 9.34 -29.82 5.80
CA ASN A 7 10.64 -29.15 5.80
C ASN A 7 10.39 -27.70 6.24
N VAL A 8 10.51 -27.44 7.54
CA VAL A 8 10.51 -26.06 8.07
C VAL A 8 11.84 -25.45 7.65
N ARG A 9 11.86 -24.90 6.42
CA ARG A 9 13.00 -24.12 5.95
C ARG A 9 13.06 -22.86 6.79
N ASP A 10 14.27 -22.51 7.24
CA ASP A 10 14.50 -21.25 7.92
C ASP A 10 14.42 -20.13 6.88
N ASP A 11 13.25 -19.50 6.76
CA ASP A 11 12.96 -18.43 5.78
C ASP A 11 13.52 -17.06 6.23
N ARG A 12 14.53 -17.05 7.10
CA ARG A 12 15.20 -15.81 7.54
C ARG A 12 16.04 -15.21 6.44
N VAL A 13 15.90 -13.90 6.27
CA VAL A 13 16.72 -13.09 5.36
C VAL A 13 17.55 -12.11 6.18
N THR A 14 18.83 -12.00 5.84
CA THR A 14 19.71 -10.96 6.42
C THR A 14 19.74 -9.75 5.49
N ILE A 15 19.37 -8.58 6.02
CA ILE A 15 19.39 -7.31 5.31
C ILE A 15 20.43 -6.42 5.97
N LYS A 16 21.36 -5.87 5.18
CA LYS A 16 22.28 -4.83 5.66
C LYS A 16 21.60 -3.48 5.52
N ILE A 17 21.55 -2.73 6.61
CA ILE A 17 21.08 -1.35 6.64
C ILE A 17 22.19 -0.45 7.17
N ASP A 18 22.10 0.83 6.85
CA ASP A 18 22.99 1.82 7.46
C ASP A 18 22.84 1.82 8.98
N ARG A 19 23.95 1.98 9.71
CA ARG A 19 23.96 1.94 11.16
C ARG A 19 23.14 3.08 11.77
N ALA A 20 23.23 4.28 11.22
CA ALA A 20 22.48 5.42 11.73
C ALA A 20 20.98 5.20 11.54
N LEU A 21 20.56 4.61 10.41
CA LEU A 21 19.16 4.22 10.20
C LEU A 21 18.69 3.20 11.24
N GLY A 22 19.49 2.17 11.52
CA GLY A 22 19.17 1.18 12.56
C GLY A 22 18.96 1.82 13.94
N VAL A 23 19.83 2.75 14.33
CA VAL A 23 19.72 3.50 15.59
C VAL A 23 18.47 4.37 15.64
N VAL A 24 18.12 5.03 14.53
CA VAL A 24 16.90 5.85 14.45
C VAL A 24 15.66 4.99 14.62
N ILE A 25 15.59 3.85 13.94
CA ILE A 25 14.45 2.91 14.06
C ILE A 25 14.33 2.45 15.51
N GLU A 26 15.42 1.98 16.13
CA GLU A 26 15.40 1.48 17.50
C GLU A 26 14.96 2.56 18.50
N SER A 27 15.48 3.79 18.35
CA SER A 27 15.10 4.93 19.19
C SER A 27 13.61 5.25 19.09
N ARG A 28 13.06 5.23 17.87
CA ARG A 28 11.63 5.48 17.64
C ARG A 28 10.75 4.37 18.21
N LEU A 29 11.12 3.11 18.04
CA LEU A 29 10.37 1.98 18.62
C LEU A 29 10.34 2.06 20.14
N ARG A 30 11.47 2.42 20.76
CA ARG A 30 11.55 2.60 22.22
C ARG A 30 10.71 3.77 22.72
N ALA A 31 10.63 4.85 21.96
CA ALA A 31 9.85 6.03 22.29
C ALA A 31 8.32 5.81 22.13
N HIS A 32 7.91 4.81 21.35
CA HIS A 32 6.52 4.57 21.00
C HIS A 32 6.08 3.11 21.26
N PRO A 33 6.03 2.67 22.53
CA PRO A 33 5.57 1.32 22.88
C PRO A 33 4.12 1.06 22.47
N GLU A 34 3.30 2.10 22.33
CA GLU A 34 1.90 2.03 21.91
C GLU A 34 1.72 1.47 20.49
N TRP A 35 2.77 1.46 19.66
CA TRP A 35 2.70 0.85 18.32
C TRP A 35 2.68 -0.69 18.36
N GLY A 36 3.02 -1.29 19.50
CA GLY A 36 3.04 -2.74 19.68
C GLY A 36 4.02 -3.44 18.72
N ILE A 37 5.14 -2.78 18.40
CA ILE A 37 6.20 -3.32 17.55
C ILE A 37 7.40 -3.62 18.45
N ASN A 38 7.78 -4.89 18.55
CA ASN A 38 8.72 -5.36 19.56
C ASN A 38 10.15 -5.51 19.03
N SER A 39 10.36 -5.40 17.71
CA SER A 39 11.67 -5.58 17.10
C SER A 39 11.83 -4.81 15.79
N ILE A 40 13.09 -4.57 15.42
CA ILE A 40 13.44 -3.98 14.11
C ILE A 40 12.96 -4.87 12.97
N SER A 41 13.08 -6.20 13.09
CA SER A 41 12.62 -7.14 12.06
C SER A 41 11.10 -7.06 11.85
N GLU A 42 10.33 -6.91 12.94
CA GLU A 42 8.89 -6.72 12.86
C GLU A 42 8.52 -5.38 12.21
N PHE A 43 9.22 -4.30 12.58
CA PHE A 43 9.06 -3.00 11.95
C PHE A 43 9.29 -3.06 10.44
N ILE A 44 10.40 -3.67 10.01
CA ILE A 44 10.76 -3.79 8.59
C ILE A 44 9.72 -4.62 7.85
N ARG A 45 9.26 -5.74 8.43
CA ARG A 45 8.21 -6.58 7.82
C ARG A 45 6.93 -5.78 7.56
N ARG A 46 6.40 -5.10 8.59
CA ARG A 46 5.19 -4.29 8.47
C ARG A 46 5.36 -3.14 7.47
N ALA A 47 6.54 -2.53 7.40
CA ALA A 47 6.83 -1.47 6.45
C ALA A 47 6.83 -1.98 5.00
N ILE A 48 7.44 -3.14 4.75
CA ILE A 48 7.43 -3.79 3.43
C ILE A 48 6.00 -4.18 3.03
N ASP A 49 5.26 -4.84 3.93
CA ASP A 49 3.88 -5.27 3.66
C ASP A 49 3.01 -4.07 3.24
N ARG A 50 3.12 -2.95 3.97
CA ARG A 50 2.40 -1.72 3.68
C ARG A 50 2.78 -1.10 2.32
N GLU A 51 4.07 -1.09 1.97
CA GLU A 51 4.50 -0.59 0.66
C GLU A 51 4.00 -1.48 -0.48
N LEU A 52 4.04 -2.81 -0.30
CA LEU A 52 3.51 -3.75 -1.29
C LEU A 52 2.00 -3.57 -1.49
N GLU A 53 1.24 -3.44 -0.41
CA GLU A 53 -0.19 -3.16 -0.44
C GLU A 53 -0.50 -1.83 -1.15
N TYR A 54 0.25 -0.78 -0.83
CA TYR A 54 0.09 0.52 -1.48
C TYR A 54 0.34 0.44 -3.00
N ARG A 55 1.40 -0.27 -3.41
CA ARG A 55 1.72 -0.46 -4.83
C ARG A 55 0.69 -1.29 -5.57
N SER A 56 0.16 -2.35 -4.95
CA SER A 56 -0.88 -3.19 -5.57
C SER A 56 -2.17 -2.41 -5.77
N GLN A 57 -2.55 -1.56 -4.82
CA GLN A 57 -3.73 -0.69 -4.94
C GLN A 57 -3.55 0.40 -5.99
N MET A 58 -2.32 0.93 -6.18
CA MET A 58 -2.04 1.92 -7.22
C MET A 58 -2.21 1.37 -8.64
N SER A 59 -1.85 0.10 -8.89
CA SER A 59 -2.09 -0.55 -10.18
C SER A 59 -3.58 -0.77 -10.49
N GLU A 60 -4.44 -0.75 -9.48
CA GLU A 60 -5.89 -0.99 -9.62
C GLU A 60 -6.74 0.28 -9.69
N LYS A 61 -6.14 1.48 -9.78
CA LYS A 61 -6.92 2.70 -10.07
C LYS A 61 -7.51 2.62 -11.49
N LYS A 62 -8.66 1.93 -11.62
CA LYS A 62 -9.61 2.12 -12.71
C LYS A 62 -10.01 3.59 -12.68
N VAL A 63 -9.46 4.37 -13.60
CA VAL A 63 -9.99 5.68 -13.94
C VAL A 63 -11.39 5.43 -14.47
N LEU A 64 -12.40 5.59 -13.62
CA LEU A 64 -13.78 5.70 -14.07
C LEU A 64 -13.87 7.02 -14.82
N GLY A 65 -13.87 6.97 -16.15
CA GLY A 65 -14.19 8.11 -16.98
C GLY A 65 -15.63 8.51 -16.70
N LEU A 66 -15.82 9.50 -15.81
CA LEU A 66 -17.11 10.16 -15.67
C LEU A 66 -17.22 11.11 -16.85
N GLU A 67 -17.97 10.71 -17.88
CA GLU A 67 -18.49 11.66 -18.85
C GLU A 67 -19.51 12.55 -18.13
N ILE A 68 -19.03 13.66 -17.60
CA ILE A 68 -19.90 14.72 -17.07
C ILE A 68 -20.47 15.43 -18.28
N THR A 69 -21.64 15.01 -18.75
CA THR A 69 -22.42 15.79 -19.71
C THR A 69 -22.94 17.01 -18.96
N PRO A 70 -22.47 18.24 -19.27
CA PRO A 70 -22.98 19.43 -18.63
C PRO A 70 -24.47 19.57 -18.94
N ALA A 71 -25.30 19.58 -17.89
CA ALA A 71 -26.72 19.86 -18.00
C ALA A 71 -26.91 21.33 -18.37
N GLY A 72 -26.96 21.61 -19.68
CA GLY A 72 -27.32 22.94 -20.17
C GLY A 72 -26.57 23.38 -21.42
N SER A 73 -26.73 22.66 -22.53
CA SER A 73 -26.76 23.35 -23.83
C SER A 73 -28.21 23.78 -24.04
N PRO A 74 -28.55 25.08 -23.97
CA PRO A 74 -29.85 25.52 -24.46
C PRO A 74 -29.84 25.28 -25.96
N ALA A 75 -30.59 24.26 -26.38
CA ALA A 75 -30.82 23.95 -27.78
C ALA A 75 -31.36 25.22 -28.46
N GLY A 76 -30.61 25.72 -29.43
CA GLY A 76 -31.10 26.71 -30.37
C GLY A 76 -32.31 26.15 -31.08
N ASN A 77 -33.50 26.63 -30.70
CA ASN A 77 -34.72 26.42 -31.46
C ASN A 77 -35.24 27.78 -31.91
N ARG A 78 -34.77 28.23 -33.07
CA ARG A 78 -35.56 29.12 -33.93
C ARG A 78 -35.89 28.36 -35.20
N GLY A 79 -36.82 27.42 -35.04
CA GLY A 79 -37.62 26.92 -36.15
C GLY A 79 -38.31 28.10 -36.82
N THR A 80 -38.15 28.15 -38.14
CA THR A 80 -38.83 28.99 -39.10
C THR A 80 -40.31 28.61 -39.22
N GLY A 81 -41.17 29.62 -39.34
CA GLY A 81 -42.42 29.58 -40.12
C GLY A 81 -43.65 30.15 -39.39
N PRO A 82 -44.67 30.62 -40.11
CA PRO A 82 -44.75 31.09 -41.51
C PRO A 82 -44.61 32.62 -41.65
#